data_AF-A0A919JLS6-F1
#
_entry.id   AF-A0A919JLS6-F1
#
_cell.length_a   1.000
_cell.length_b   1.000
_cell.length_c   1.000
_cell.angle_alpha   90.00
_cell.angle_beta   90.00
_cell.angle_gamma   90.00
#
_symmetry.space_group_name_H-M   'P 1'
#
loop_
_entity.id
_entity.type
_entity.pdbx_description
1 polymer ?
#
loop_
_entity_poly.entity_id
_entity_poly.type
_entity_poly.pdbx_seq_one_letter_code
_entity_poly.pdbx_strand_id
1 'polypeptide(L)'
;MSRAVCAFCGQDKPVRQRMPDGRARCRNCFHQDPATWEPCGGCGQTKRVNARAADGTARCPNCYRKSAQPKLPCDRCGKLVHPIVRAGGRGGHTENLGPCCYRGESRLCGGCGRTRRVRVKATATSPDLCGTCHQAAITGCTRCGTVTRCRGTTTGRHAICWRCHLTDRLDALLVQPDGTILPALQPIRTAVLSVDNPATGLGWLGRSRGATLLAQLAAGQLPLTHDALDRQPAGKSVEHLRRMLAAADALPERNEHLARLEAFAQRTTEAIEDPKDRRLLRSYATWHVIHRIRNDRPRPAIWPAAGYRARHEITAAARLLADIRQQGRSLDTLRQPDIDALLAGRDTLRSFLSWAHSHRLITGIQLPKHQTSQPLHFADDQHRWNLARTLLHDDSAATISDRFAGLLVLLYAQPVARITRLTTGHLRHVDGTTMLDVGTDALQLPSPLADLAASLPERRPAGMARTLYTDHWLFPGRHPDRPADSATLMRRLNALGIYARSNRNAAMLQLAAELPAVVIADLLGVHTGTATKWAHEANGNWATYAADRSR
;
A
#
# COMPACT_ATOMS: atom_id res chain seq x y z
N MET A 1 13.82 -38.97 -31.19
CA MET A 1 14.84 -38.03 -31.72
C MET A 1 16.10 -38.18 -30.89
N SER A 2 17.25 -38.46 -31.50
CA SER A 2 18.51 -38.54 -30.77
C SER A 2 18.91 -37.17 -30.22
N ARG A 3 19.49 -37.14 -29.01
CA ARG A 3 20.07 -35.95 -28.39
C ARG A 3 21.59 -36.05 -28.47
N ALA A 4 22.25 -34.92 -28.68
CA ALA A 4 23.70 -34.81 -28.65
C ALA A 4 24.08 -33.34 -28.40
N VAL A 5 25.33 -33.14 -27.96
CA VAL A 5 25.91 -31.80 -27.82
C VAL A 5 25.97 -31.14 -29.19
N CYS A 6 25.31 -29.99 -29.32
CA CYS A 6 25.31 -29.22 -30.55
C CYS A 6 26.67 -28.56 -30.79
N ALA A 7 27.30 -28.84 -31.93
CA ALA A 7 28.62 -28.30 -32.29
C ALA A 7 28.69 -26.77 -32.45
N PHE A 8 27.54 -26.07 -32.44
CA PHE A 8 27.47 -24.61 -32.64
C PHE A 8 27.10 -23.82 -31.38
N CYS A 9 26.41 -24.45 -30.42
CA CYS A 9 26.02 -23.77 -29.18
C CYS A 9 26.45 -24.51 -27.91
N GLY A 10 27.11 -25.67 -28.03
CA GLY A 10 27.64 -26.45 -26.91
C GLY A 10 26.58 -27.10 -26.01
N GLN A 11 25.30 -27.01 -26.36
CA GLN A 11 24.20 -27.48 -25.51
C GLN A 11 23.71 -28.85 -25.96
N ASP A 12 23.43 -29.76 -25.01
CA ASP A 12 22.77 -31.02 -25.31
C ASP A 12 21.29 -30.78 -25.67
N LYS A 13 20.97 -30.98 -26.95
CA LYS A 13 19.65 -30.70 -27.52
C LYS A 13 19.27 -31.79 -28.53
N PRO A 14 17.97 -31.95 -28.84
CA PRO A 14 17.54 -32.82 -29.94
C PRO A 14 18.26 -32.45 -31.24
N VAL A 15 18.88 -33.45 -31.86
CA VAL A 15 19.63 -33.29 -33.11
C VAL A 15 18.64 -33.04 -34.24
N ARG A 16 18.81 -31.91 -34.94
CA ARG A 16 18.01 -31.56 -36.12
C ARG A 16 18.67 -32.04 -37.41
N GLN A 17 19.99 -31.92 -37.49
CA GLN A 17 20.80 -32.31 -38.63
C GLN A 17 22.14 -32.83 -38.12
N ARG A 18 22.67 -33.90 -38.72
CA ARG A 18 24.07 -34.29 -38.58
C ARG A 18 24.82 -33.83 -39.83
N MET A 19 25.97 -33.20 -39.63
CA MET A 19 26.84 -32.79 -40.71
C MET A 19 27.64 -34.00 -41.25
N PRO A 20 28.22 -33.91 -42.46
CA PRO A 20 28.98 -35.01 -43.06
C PRO A 20 30.15 -35.51 -42.19
N ASP A 21 30.71 -34.63 -41.35
CA ASP A 21 31.75 -34.92 -40.38
C ASP A 21 31.24 -35.54 -39.06
N GLY A 22 29.97 -35.94 -39.00
CA GLY A 22 29.32 -36.58 -37.84
C GLY A 22 28.84 -35.60 -36.76
N ARG A 23 29.20 -34.32 -36.83
CA ARG A 23 28.82 -33.31 -35.82
C ARG A 23 27.31 -33.06 -35.82
N ALA A 24 26.74 -32.99 -34.61
CA ALA A 24 25.32 -32.73 -34.43
C ALA A 24 25.01 -31.23 -34.39
N ARG A 25 23.93 -30.82 -35.07
CA ARG A 25 23.41 -29.45 -35.08
C ARG A 25 21.98 -29.42 -34.53
N CYS A 26 21.74 -28.57 -33.54
CA CYS A 26 20.41 -28.40 -32.96
C CYS A 26 19.48 -27.56 -33.86
N ARG A 27 18.16 -27.66 -33.61
CA ARG A 27 17.14 -26.91 -34.36
C ARG A 27 17.37 -25.41 -34.39
N ASN A 28 17.78 -24.79 -33.28
CA ASN A 28 17.92 -23.34 -33.21
C ASN A 28 19.12 -22.83 -34.03
N CYS A 29 20.27 -23.50 -33.91
CA CYS A 29 21.46 -23.19 -34.70
C CYS A 29 21.23 -23.46 -36.19
N PHE A 30 20.50 -24.53 -36.53
CA PHE A 30 20.05 -24.76 -37.91
C PHE A 30 19.21 -23.59 -38.45
N HIS A 31 18.22 -23.10 -37.69
CA HIS A 31 17.39 -21.96 -38.11
C HIS A 31 18.10 -20.61 -38.20
N GLN A 32 19.27 -20.48 -37.56
CA GLN A 32 20.08 -19.26 -37.57
C GLN A 32 21.16 -19.28 -38.67
N ASP A 33 21.47 -20.44 -39.25
CA ASP A 33 22.48 -20.57 -40.31
C ASP A 33 21.92 -20.04 -41.66
N PRO A 34 22.47 -18.94 -42.22
CA PRO A 34 22.03 -18.41 -43.51
C PRO A 34 22.17 -19.38 -44.68
N ALA A 35 23.08 -20.37 -44.60
CA ALA A 35 23.26 -21.39 -45.62
C ALA A 35 22.05 -22.34 -45.74
N THR A 36 21.15 -22.34 -44.74
CA THR A 36 19.90 -23.11 -44.74
C THR A 36 18.68 -22.31 -45.18
N TRP A 37 18.86 -21.04 -45.56
CA TRP A 37 17.78 -20.16 -45.96
C TRP A 37 17.49 -20.32 -47.46
N GLU A 38 16.22 -20.27 -47.81
CA GLU A 38 15.76 -20.46 -49.19
C GLU A 38 14.84 -19.29 -49.59
N PRO A 39 14.72 -18.99 -50.89
CA PRO A 39 13.75 -18.01 -51.37
C PRO A 39 12.33 -18.44 -51.00
N CYS A 40 11.63 -17.56 -50.27
CA CYS A 40 10.27 -17.84 -49.84
C CYS A 40 9.29 -17.66 -51.00
N GLY A 41 8.58 -18.72 -51.41
CA GLY A 41 7.58 -18.70 -52.48
C GLY A 41 6.37 -17.78 -52.23
N GLY A 42 6.29 -17.10 -51.08
CA GLY A 42 5.24 -16.12 -50.77
C GLY A 42 5.69 -14.67 -50.73
N CYS A 43 6.98 -14.39 -50.52
CA CYS A 43 7.48 -13.00 -50.49
C CYS A 43 8.75 -12.78 -51.31
N GLY A 44 9.26 -13.80 -52.00
CA GLY A 44 10.50 -13.77 -52.81
C GLY A 44 11.79 -13.71 -51.99
N GLN A 45 11.74 -13.18 -50.77
CA GLN A 45 12.92 -12.98 -49.93
C GLN A 45 13.54 -14.31 -49.43
N THR A 46 14.87 -14.40 -49.47
CA THR A 46 15.65 -15.50 -48.89
C THR A 46 15.60 -15.43 -47.37
N LYS A 47 14.92 -16.38 -46.74
CA LYS A 47 14.71 -16.43 -45.29
C LYS A 47 14.71 -17.88 -44.82
N ARG A 48 14.86 -18.10 -43.50
CA ARG A 48 14.72 -19.44 -42.92
C ARG A 48 13.40 -20.11 -43.33
N VAL A 49 13.47 -21.38 -43.70
CA VAL A 49 12.30 -22.17 -44.08
C VAL A 49 11.54 -22.59 -42.83
N ASN A 50 10.28 -22.17 -42.71
CA ASN A 50 9.42 -22.58 -41.60
C ASN A 50 8.65 -23.86 -41.92
N ALA A 51 8.14 -23.95 -43.15
CA ALA A 51 7.45 -25.11 -43.70
C ALA A 51 7.55 -25.07 -45.22
N ARG A 52 7.26 -26.20 -45.87
CA ARG A 52 7.07 -26.28 -47.32
C ARG A 52 5.58 -26.35 -47.64
N ALA A 53 5.15 -25.72 -48.72
CA ALA A 53 3.80 -25.88 -49.25
C ALA A 53 3.68 -27.24 -49.99
N ALA A 54 2.45 -27.61 -50.38
CA ALA A 54 2.20 -28.89 -51.05
C ALA A 54 2.97 -29.03 -52.38
N ASP A 55 3.28 -27.91 -53.02
CA ASP A 55 4.11 -27.79 -54.24
C ASP A 55 5.62 -27.85 -53.97
N GLY A 56 6.04 -28.11 -52.73
CA GLY A 56 7.46 -28.14 -52.32
C GLY A 56 8.09 -26.77 -52.07
N THR A 57 7.39 -25.66 -52.35
CA THR A 57 7.95 -24.31 -52.19
C THR A 57 8.19 -23.96 -50.72
N ALA A 58 9.37 -23.39 -50.44
CA ALA A 58 9.72 -22.95 -49.10
C ALA A 58 8.88 -21.73 -48.68
N ARG A 59 8.33 -21.76 -47.45
CA ARG A 59 7.60 -20.64 -46.85
C ARG A 59 8.31 -20.16 -45.60
N CYS A 60 8.62 -18.85 -45.56
CA CYS A 60 9.17 -18.21 -44.36
C CYS A 60 8.12 -18.17 -43.23
N PRO A 61 8.51 -17.98 -41.96
CA PRO A 61 7.58 -17.98 -40.83
C PRO A 61 6.41 -17.01 -40.98
N ASN A 62 6.64 -15.82 -41.54
CA ASN A 62 5.60 -14.81 -41.73
C ASN A 62 4.62 -15.20 -42.84
N CYS A 63 5.11 -15.67 -44.00
CA CYS A 63 4.25 -16.10 -45.10
C CYS A 63 3.48 -17.37 -44.73
N TYR A 64 4.13 -18.34 -44.06
CA TYR A 64 3.47 -19.53 -43.55
C TYR A 64 2.37 -19.18 -42.55
N ARG A 65 2.62 -18.26 -41.61
CA ARG A 65 1.59 -17.81 -40.65
C ARG A 65 0.41 -17.13 -41.34
N LYS A 66 0.65 -16.36 -42.41
CA LYS A 66 -0.40 -15.71 -43.20
C LYS A 66 -1.20 -16.70 -44.04
N SER A 67 -0.57 -17.74 -44.58
CA SER A 67 -1.25 -18.75 -45.42
C SER A 67 -1.95 -19.83 -44.58
N ALA A 68 -1.41 -20.19 -43.42
CA ALA A 68 -1.95 -21.23 -42.56
C ALA A 68 -3.05 -20.75 -41.61
N GLN A 69 -3.22 -19.43 -41.43
CA GLN A 69 -4.28 -18.89 -40.58
C GLN A 69 -5.39 -18.29 -41.44
N PRO A 70 -6.65 -18.76 -41.30
CA PRO A 70 -7.76 -18.12 -41.98
C PRO A 70 -7.90 -16.66 -41.53
N LYS A 71 -8.17 -15.77 -42.49
CA LYS A 71 -8.60 -14.42 -42.17
C LYS A 71 -9.97 -14.53 -41.52
N LEU A 72 -10.16 -13.84 -40.39
CA LEU A 72 -11.45 -13.76 -39.72
C LEU A 72 -12.04 -12.38 -39.95
N PRO A 73 -13.38 -12.24 -40.01
CA PRO A 73 -14.00 -10.93 -40.02
C PRO A 73 -13.60 -10.18 -38.74
N CYS A 74 -13.30 -8.90 -38.88
CA CYS A 74 -13.19 -8.03 -37.71
C CYS A 74 -14.60 -7.73 -37.21
N ASP A 75 -14.90 -8.06 -35.96
CA ASP A 75 -16.25 -7.93 -35.38
C ASP A 75 -16.80 -6.50 -35.41
N ARG A 76 -15.93 -5.49 -35.55
CA ARG A 76 -16.32 -4.07 -35.63
C ARG A 76 -16.42 -3.50 -37.04
N CYS A 77 -15.60 -3.94 -37.99
CA CYS A 77 -15.55 -3.35 -39.35
C CYS A 77 -15.95 -4.32 -40.46
N GLY A 78 -16.22 -5.59 -40.15
CA GLY A 78 -16.53 -6.66 -41.10
C GLY A 78 -15.36 -7.10 -42.01
N LYS A 79 -14.28 -6.31 -42.12
CA LYS A 79 -13.15 -6.65 -43.01
C LYS A 79 -12.48 -7.95 -42.59
N LEU A 80 -12.23 -8.81 -43.58
CA LEU A 80 -11.43 -10.03 -43.41
C LEU A 80 -9.96 -9.68 -43.15
N VAL A 81 -9.51 -9.95 -41.93
CA VAL A 81 -8.19 -9.56 -41.41
C VAL A 81 -7.55 -10.74 -40.69
N HIS A 82 -6.23 -10.70 -40.50
CA HIS A 82 -5.62 -11.50 -39.45
C HIS A 82 -5.83 -10.76 -38.12
N PRO A 83 -6.62 -11.32 -37.16
CA PRO A 83 -6.95 -10.61 -35.94
C PRO A 83 -5.70 -10.35 -35.09
N ILE A 84 -5.58 -9.13 -34.55
CA ILE A 84 -4.58 -8.76 -33.55
C ILE A 84 -4.98 -9.34 -32.20
N VAL A 85 -6.27 -9.27 -31.87
CA VAL A 85 -6.88 -9.93 -30.71
C VAL A 85 -7.99 -10.85 -31.18
N ARG A 86 -8.13 -11.99 -30.51
CA ARG A 86 -9.15 -13.00 -30.79
C ARG A 86 -10.12 -13.11 -29.63
N ALA A 87 -11.40 -13.28 -29.95
CA ALA A 87 -12.43 -13.62 -28.98
C ALA A 87 -12.05 -14.92 -28.25
N GLY A 88 -12.12 -14.94 -26.91
CA GLY A 88 -11.75 -16.09 -26.07
C GLY A 88 -10.25 -16.42 -26.03
N GLY A 89 -9.38 -15.54 -26.55
CA GLY A 89 -7.93 -15.74 -26.51
C GLY A 89 -7.31 -15.51 -25.13
N ARG A 90 -5.99 -15.74 -25.00
CA ARG A 90 -5.21 -15.55 -23.75
C ARG A 90 -5.35 -14.17 -23.07
N GLY A 91 -5.86 -13.17 -23.78
CA GLY A 91 -6.09 -11.81 -23.25
C GLY A 91 -7.52 -11.55 -22.73
N GLY A 92 -8.42 -12.54 -22.73
CA GLY A 92 -9.80 -12.39 -22.25
C GLY A 92 -10.67 -11.43 -23.08
N HIS A 93 -10.30 -11.18 -24.34
CA HIS A 93 -11.10 -10.35 -25.23
C HIS A 93 -12.35 -11.11 -25.69
N THR A 94 -13.48 -10.43 -25.80
CA THR A 94 -14.74 -11.00 -26.32
C THR A 94 -14.92 -10.84 -27.83
N GLU A 95 -14.05 -10.04 -28.48
CA GLU A 95 -14.13 -9.69 -29.90
C GLU A 95 -12.87 -10.11 -30.68
N ASN A 96 -13.04 -10.53 -31.94
CA ASN A 96 -12.00 -10.62 -32.96
C ASN A 96 -11.76 -9.24 -33.59
N LEU A 97 -10.65 -8.60 -33.23
CA LEU A 97 -10.29 -7.29 -33.81
C LEU A 97 -9.00 -7.40 -34.60
N GLY A 98 -9.07 -7.01 -35.87
CA GLY A 98 -7.87 -6.82 -36.69
C GLY A 98 -7.31 -5.40 -36.63
N PRO A 99 -6.28 -5.13 -37.44
CA PRO A 99 -5.63 -3.82 -37.50
C PRO A 99 -6.59 -2.65 -37.84
N CYS A 100 -7.72 -2.90 -38.51
CA CYS A 100 -8.71 -1.86 -38.85
C CYS A 100 -9.33 -1.21 -37.60
N CYS A 101 -9.59 -1.98 -36.55
CA CYS A 101 -10.39 -1.53 -35.40
C CYS A 101 -9.70 -1.72 -34.06
N TYR A 102 -8.60 -2.44 -33.99
CA TYR A 102 -7.85 -2.58 -32.75
C TYR A 102 -7.19 -1.25 -32.36
N ARG A 103 -7.85 -0.51 -31.48
CA ARG A 103 -7.28 0.61 -30.74
C ARG A 103 -6.67 0.04 -29.46
N GLY A 104 -5.36 -0.20 -29.50
CA GLY A 104 -4.60 -0.71 -28.36
C GLY A 104 -4.86 0.12 -27.09
N GLU A 105 -4.69 -0.50 -25.94
CA GLU A 105 -5.05 0.09 -24.66
C GLU A 105 -4.28 1.40 -24.40
N SER A 106 -5.00 2.41 -23.91
CA SER A 106 -4.39 3.66 -23.46
C SER A 106 -4.06 3.54 -21.98
N ARG A 107 -2.77 3.64 -21.66
CA ARG A 107 -2.27 3.62 -20.28
C ARG A 107 -1.36 4.81 -20.06
N LEU A 108 -0.91 4.97 -18.82
CA LEU A 108 0.06 6.00 -18.48
C LEU A 108 1.41 5.68 -19.12
N CYS A 109 1.92 6.59 -19.96
CA CYS A 109 3.27 6.46 -20.49
C CYS A 109 4.29 6.81 -19.40
N GLY A 110 5.12 5.87 -19.00
CA GLY A 110 6.27 6.07 -18.11
C GLY A 110 7.45 6.81 -18.73
N GLY A 111 7.28 7.41 -19.91
CA GLY A 111 8.18 8.43 -20.44
C GLY A 111 7.63 9.84 -20.22
N CYS A 112 6.52 10.17 -20.89
CA CYS A 112 5.95 11.52 -20.85
C CYS A 112 4.92 11.78 -19.76
N GLY A 113 4.52 10.77 -18.98
CA GLY A 113 3.50 10.89 -17.93
C GLY A 113 2.07 11.14 -18.43
N ARG A 114 1.81 11.08 -19.74
CA ARG A 114 0.48 11.27 -20.33
C ARG A 114 -0.21 9.94 -20.58
N THR A 115 -1.55 9.91 -20.42
CA THR A 115 -2.36 8.78 -20.89
C THR A 115 -2.34 8.77 -22.41
N ARG A 116 -1.72 7.73 -22.99
CA ARG A 116 -1.54 7.57 -24.43
C ARG A 116 -1.67 6.09 -24.77
N ARG A 117 -1.94 5.78 -26.03
CA ARG A 117 -1.86 4.41 -26.55
C ARG A 117 -0.47 3.83 -26.27
N VAL A 118 -0.43 2.71 -25.54
CA VAL A 118 0.82 2.01 -25.23
C VAL A 118 1.32 1.33 -26.50
N ARG A 119 2.58 1.60 -26.85
CA ARG A 119 3.27 0.91 -27.96
C ARG A 119 4.20 -0.17 -27.45
N VAL A 120 4.79 0.02 -26.27
CA VAL A 120 5.59 -0.99 -25.58
C VAL A 120 5.06 -1.17 -24.18
N LYS A 121 4.69 -2.42 -23.85
CA LYS A 121 4.18 -2.77 -22.52
C LYS A 121 5.31 -2.77 -21.50
N ALA A 122 4.97 -2.47 -20.25
CA ALA A 122 5.89 -2.56 -19.13
C ALA A 122 6.48 -3.96 -19.00
N THR A 123 7.74 -4.02 -18.58
CA THR A 123 8.46 -5.22 -18.14
C THR A 123 8.88 -5.02 -16.68
N ALA A 124 9.58 -5.99 -16.08
CA ALA A 124 10.14 -5.84 -14.74
C ALA A 124 11.09 -4.63 -14.63
N THR A 125 11.72 -4.20 -15.73
CA THR A 125 12.76 -3.16 -15.74
C THR A 125 12.39 -1.92 -16.57
N SER A 126 11.24 -1.91 -17.25
CA SER A 126 10.83 -0.79 -18.11
C SER A 126 9.34 -0.49 -17.96
N PRO A 127 8.91 0.79 -17.91
CA PRO A 127 7.49 1.12 -17.80
C PRO A 127 6.77 1.00 -19.15
N ASP A 128 5.44 1.13 -19.15
CA ASP A 128 4.63 1.28 -20.36
C ASP A 128 5.09 2.54 -21.12
N LEU A 129 5.35 2.45 -22.43
CA LEU A 129 5.77 3.60 -23.25
C LEU A 129 4.80 3.84 -24.41
N CYS A 130 4.45 5.10 -24.63
CA CYS A 130 3.74 5.52 -25.83
C CYS A 130 4.65 5.53 -27.06
N GLY A 131 4.07 5.57 -28.26
CA GLY A 131 4.83 5.53 -29.51
C GLY A 131 5.94 6.59 -29.58
N THR A 132 5.63 7.84 -29.23
CA THR A 132 6.60 8.94 -29.24
C THR A 132 7.73 8.75 -28.23
N CYS A 133 7.42 8.26 -27.02
CA CYS A 133 8.45 8.06 -25.99
C CYS A 133 9.32 6.82 -26.25
N HIS A 134 8.73 5.79 -26.86
CA HIS A 134 9.47 4.61 -27.29
C HIS A 134 10.44 4.95 -28.44
N GLN A 135 10.03 5.81 -29.37
CA GLN A 135 10.82 6.25 -30.52
C GLN A 135 11.77 7.41 -30.19
N ALA A 136 11.75 7.92 -28.96
CA ALA A 136 12.66 8.98 -28.53
C ALA A 136 14.11 8.49 -28.58
N ALA A 137 14.97 9.25 -29.26
CA ALA A 137 16.38 8.90 -29.37
C ALA A 137 17.08 8.94 -28.00
N ILE A 138 18.01 8.00 -27.79
CA ILE A 138 18.97 8.06 -26.70
C ILE A 138 20.09 8.99 -27.18
N THR A 139 20.18 10.17 -26.60
CA THR A 139 21.16 11.20 -26.99
C THR A 139 21.47 12.08 -25.78
N GLY A 140 22.55 12.86 -25.89
CA GLY A 140 22.93 13.84 -24.87
C GLY A 140 21.83 14.89 -24.70
N CYS A 141 21.42 15.10 -23.45
CA CYS A 141 20.51 16.18 -23.14
C CYS A 141 21.21 17.52 -23.36
N THR A 142 20.62 18.42 -24.14
CA THR A 142 21.18 19.76 -24.41
C THR A 142 21.30 20.65 -23.17
N ARG A 143 20.67 20.27 -22.04
CA ARG A 143 20.68 21.04 -20.80
C ARG A 143 21.59 20.46 -19.72
N CYS A 144 21.54 19.14 -19.49
CA CYS A 144 22.32 18.50 -18.44
C CYS A 144 23.44 17.60 -18.96
N GLY A 145 23.61 17.47 -20.27
CA GLY A 145 24.62 16.61 -20.91
C GLY A 145 24.35 15.10 -20.81
N THR A 146 23.50 14.66 -19.88
CA THR A 146 23.24 13.23 -19.65
C THR A 146 22.71 12.53 -20.90
N VAL A 147 23.38 11.44 -21.30
CA VAL A 147 22.96 10.59 -22.42
C VAL A 147 21.83 9.69 -21.95
N THR A 148 20.61 9.98 -22.41
CA THR A 148 19.42 9.21 -22.05
C THR A 148 18.33 9.41 -23.11
N ARG A 149 17.17 8.77 -22.94
CA ARG A 149 16.03 9.01 -23.82
C ARG A 149 15.57 10.46 -23.69
N CYS A 150 15.69 11.22 -24.77
CA CYS A 150 15.35 12.64 -24.83
C CYS A 150 14.15 12.91 -25.73
N ARG A 151 13.23 13.77 -25.27
CA ARG A 151 12.12 14.31 -26.09
C ARG A 151 12.61 15.44 -26.98
N GLY A 152 11.83 15.78 -28.02
CA GLY A 152 12.13 16.88 -28.95
C GLY A 152 12.96 16.46 -30.16
N THR A 153 13.64 15.32 -30.07
CA THR A 153 14.51 14.73 -31.11
C THR A 153 13.79 14.45 -32.42
N THR A 154 12.54 13.97 -32.37
CA THR A 154 11.73 13.68 -33.56
C THR A 154 11.09 14.92 -34.20
N THR A 155 11.12 16.07 -33.51
CA THR A 155 10.47 17.32 -33.97
C THR A 155 11.50 18.41 -34.32
N GLY A 156 12.79 18.07 -34.41
CA GLY A 156 13.87 19.03 -34.64
C GLY A 156 14.08 20.05 -33.52
N ARG A 157 13.50 19.83 -32.34
CA ARG A 157 13.69 20.67 -31.15
C ARG A 157 14.89 20.16 -30.34
N HIS A 158 15.43 21.01 -29.47
CA HIS A 158 16.48 20.62 -28.53
C HIS A 158 16.13 19.33 -27.78
N ALA A 159 17.09 18.41 -27.73
CA ALA A 159 16.94 17.12 -27.07
C ALA A 159 17.00 17.28 -25.55
N ILE A 160 15.86 17.18 -24.88
CA ILE A 160 15.76 17.38 -23.42
C ILE A 160 15.39 16.05 -22.73
N CYS A 161 16.11 15.67 -21.68
CA CYS A 161 15.80 14.48 -20.91
C CYS A 161 14.53 14.66 -20.07
N TRP A 162 13.91 13.56 -19.63
CA TRP A 162 12.68 13.62 -18.85
C TRP A 162 12.83 14.33 -17.50
N ARG A 163 14.02 14.31 -16.90
CA ARG A 163 14.33 15.00 -15.63
C ARG A 163 14.39 16.53 -15.83
N CYS A 164 15.07 17.01 -16.86
CA CYS A 164 15.06 18.42 -17.22
C CYS A 164 13.66 18.90 -17.61
N HIS A 165 12.88 18.09 -18.32
CA HIS A 165 11.50 18.43 -18.63
C HIS A 165 10.60 18.48 -17.37
N LEU A 166 10.81 17.58 -16.40
CA LEU A 166 10.13 17.66 -15.11
C LEU A 166 10.50 18.97 -14.39
N THR A 167 11.77 19.37 -14.46
CA THR A 167 12.26 20.64 -13.91
C THR A 167 11.53 21.83 -14.54
N ASP A 168 11.49 21.92 -15.88
CA ASP A 168 10.76 22.99 -16.59
C ASP A 168 9.28 23.07 -16.18
N ARG A 169 8.62 21.91 -16.10
CA ARG A 169 7.20 21.83 -15.78
C ARG A 169 6.89 22.19 -14.34
N LEU A 170 7.83 21.93 -13.43
CA LEU A 170 7.69 22.26 -12.02
C LEU A 170 7.99 23.73 -11.78
N ASP A 171 9.05 24.24 -12.41
CA ASP A 171 9.46 25.65 -12.31
C ASP A 171 8.38 26.56 -12.88
N ALA A 172 7.75 26.18 -14.01
CA ALA A 172 6.60 26.91 -14.56
C ALA A 172 5.37 26.98 -13.62
N LEU A 173 5.33 26.20 -12.54
CA LEU A 173 4.27 26.24 -11.53
C LEU A 173 4.70 26.93 -10.23
N LEU A 174 5.99 26.92 -9.91
CA LEU A 174 6.51 27.37 -8.62
C LEU A 174 7.24 28.72 -8.70
N VAL A 175 7.81 29.05 -9.86
CA VAL A 175 8.58 30.27 -10.06
C VAL A 175 7.62 31.44 -10.20
N GLN A 176 7.81 32.45 -9.35
CA GLN A 176 7.08 33.71 -9.35
C GLN A 176 7.55 34.60 -10.52
N PRO A 177 6.80 35.66 -10.89
CA PRO A 177 7.17 36.54 -12.00
C PRO A 177 8.54 37.21 -11.85
N ASP A 178 9.04 37.35 -10.61
CA ASP A 178 10.36 37.88 -10.28
C ASP A 178 11.50 36.84 -10.41
N GLY A 179 11.18 35.61 -10.82
CA GLY A 179 12.13 34.51 -10.96
C GLY A 179 12.43 33.76 -9.67
N THR A 180 11.82 34.13 -8.54
CA THR A 180 12.04 33.48 -7.24
C THR A 180 11.02 32.37 -6.97
N ILE A 181 11.31 31.54 -5.96
CA ILE A 181 10.37 30.52 -5.48
C ILE A 181 10.13 30.81 -4.00
N LEU A 182 8.87 30.72 -3.57
CA LEU A 182 8.53 30.82 -2.15
C LEU A 182 9.43 29.89 -1.32
N PRO A 183 10.19 30.39 -0.33
CA PRO A 183 11.15 29.57 0.42
C PRO A 183 10.54 28.31 1.02
N ALA A 184 9.31 28.40 1.52
CA ALA A 184 8.54 27.28 2.05
C ALA A 184 8.26 26.15 1.02
N LEU A 185 8.26 26.46 -0.28
CA LEU A 185 8.02 25.47 -1.35
C LEU A 185 9.32 24.89 -1.94
N GLN A 186 10.50 25.40 -1.54
CA GLN A 186 11.78 24.92 -2.03
C GLN A 186 12.07 23.44 -1.67
N PRO A 187 11.73 22.94 -0.46
CA PRO A 187 11.89 21.52 -0.15
C PRO A 187 10.99 20.64 -1.01
N ILE A 188 9.76 21.10 -1.31
CA ILE A 188 8.85 20.41 -2.23
C ILE A 188 9.45 20.32 -3.63
N ARG A 189 10.02 21.42 -4.12
CA ARG A 189 10.72 21.42 -5.41
C ARG A 189 11.79 20.34 -5.45
N THR A 190 12.68 20.36 -4.47
CA THR A 190 13.79 19.40 -4.33
C THR A 190 13.28 17.96 -4.32
N ALA A 191 12.21 17.71 -3.55
CA ALA A 191 11.58 16.41 -3.45
C ALA A 191 10.98 15.91 -4.76
N VAL A 192 10.24 16.76 -5.47
CA VAL A 192 9.64 16.38 -6.76
C VAL A 192 10.73 16.03 -7.78
N LEU A 193 11.86 16.75 -7.77
CA LEU A 193 12.98 16.49 -8.67
C LEU A 193 13.84 15.29 -8.29
N SER A 194 13.77 14.83 -7.04
CA SER A 194 14.51 13.67 -6.54
C SER A 194 13.95 12.30 -6.95
N VAL A 195 12.79 12.26 -7.63
CA VAL A 195 12.17 10.98 -8.04
C VAL A 195 13.07 10.18 -8.97
N ASP A 196 13.10 8.85 -8.78
CA ASP A 196 13.86 7.94 -9.64
C ASP A 196 13.36 7.97 -11.08
N ASN A 197 12.03 7.92 -11.22
CA ASN A 197 11.34 7.95 -12.48
C ASN A 197 10.66 9.32 -12.68
N PRO A 198 11.23 10.22 -13.51
CA PRO A 198 10.64 11.53 -13.79
C PRO A 198 9.22 11.46 -14.35
N ALA A 199 8.82 10.35 -14.97
CA ALA A 199 7.47 10.19 -15.50
C ALA A 199 6.40 10.12 -14.41
N THR A 200 6.74 9.63 -13.22
CA THR A 200 5.83 9.65 -12.06
C THR A 200 5.55 11.09 -11.63
N GLY A 201 6.60 11.92 -11.55
CA GLY A 201 6.48 13.36 -11.25
C GLY A 201 5.69 14.10 -12.33
N LEU A 202 6.00 13.89 -13.61
CA LEU A 202 5.28 14.49 -14.73
C LEU A 202 3.81 14.07 -14.77
N GLY A 203 3.53 12.81 -14.50
CA GLY A 203 2.17 12.27 -14.43
C GLY A 203 1.36 12.83 -13.27
N TRP A 204 2.00 13.13 -12.14
CA TRP A 204 1.40 13.84 -11.01
C TRP A 204 1.11 15.30 -11.36
N LEU A 205 2.11 16.04 -11.87
CA LEU A 205 1.95 17.45 -12.29
C LEU A 205 0.84 17.64 -13.34
N GLY A 206 0.64 16.67 -14.23
CA GLY A 206 -0.33 16.78 -15.32
C GLY A 206 -1.78 16.44 -14.95
N ARG A 207 -2.04 15.76 -13.83
CA ARG A 207 -3.38 15.20 -13.51
C ARG A 207 -3.85 15.46 -12.08
N SER A 208 -2.94 15.79 -11.18
CA SER A 208 -3.25 15.91 -9.76
C SER A 208 -3.87 17.27 -9.47
N ARG A 209 -5.07 17.28 -8.87
CA ARG A 209 -5.61 18.48 -8.21
C ARG A 209 -4.62 19.05 -7.19
N GLY A 210 -3.79 18.22 -6.57
CA GLY A 210 -2.73 18.67 -5.67
C GLY A 210 -1.67 19.51 -6.39
N ALA A 211 -1.35 19.23 -7.64
CA ALA A 211 -0.42 20.06 -8.42
C ALA A 211 -1.05 21.41 -8.80
N THR A 212 -2.36 21.42 -9.11
CA THR A 212 -3.11 22.67 -9.34
C THR A 212 -3.14 23.54 -8.09
N LEU A 213 -3.44 22.94 -6.93
CA LEU A 213 -3.43 23.67 -5.64
C LEU A 213 -2.02 24.15 -5.29
N LEU A 214 -0.97 23.36 -5.55
CA LEU A 214 0.41 23.80 -5.36
C LEU A 214 0.74 25.05 -6.20
N ALA A 215 0.28 25.11 -7.44
CA ALA A 215 0.46 26.29 -8.28
C ALA A 215 -0.32 27.52 -7.75
N GLN A 216 -1.54 27.33 -7.24
CA GLN A 216 -2.32 28.41 -6.62
C GLN A 216 -1.66 28.93 -5.33
N LEU A 217 -1.06 28.04 -4.54
CA LEU A 217 -0.26 28.41 -3.36
C LEU A 217 0.97 29.23 -3.77
N ALA A 218 1.72 28.76 -4.78
CA ALA A 218 2.91 29.45 -5.28
C ALA A 218 2.59 30.85 -5.84
N ALA A 219 1.45 30.98 -6.53
CA ALA A 219 0.95 32.24 -7.08
C ALA A 219 0.28 33.16 -6.05
N GLY A 220 0.19 32.77 -4.76
CA GLY A 220 -0.49 33.55 -3.73
C GLY A 220 -2.02 33.63 -3.86
N GLN A 221 -2.62 32.86 -4.77
CA GLN A 221 -4.07 32.79 -4.99
C GLN A 221 -4.79 31.97 -3.90
N LEU A 222 -4.05 31.10 -3.23
CA LEU A 222 -4.52 30.32 -2.09
C LEU A 222 -3.56 30.56 -0.91
N PRO A 223 -4.06 30.89 0.30
CA PRO A 223 -3.20 31.01 1.48
C PRO A 223 -2.54 29.67 1.83
N LEU A 224 -1.27 29.70 2.22
CA LEU A 224 -0.54 28.53 2.72
C LEU A 224 -0.95 28.19 4.16
N THR A 225 -2.18 27.70 4.33
CA THR A 225 -2.73 27.30 5.63
C THR A 225 -3.53 26.00 5.53
N HIS A 226 -3.66 25.31 6.67
CA HIS A 226 -4.50 24.11 6.75
C HIS A 226 -5.96 24.40 6.40
N ASP A 227 -6.50 25.53 6.87
CA ASP A 227 -7.88 25.96 6.63
C ASP A 227 -8.18 26.20 5.15
N ALA A 228 -7.23 26.79 4.42
CA ALA A 228 -7.37 27.01 2.98
C ALA A 228 -7.48 25.67 2.21
N LEU A 229 -6.75 24.65 2.66
CA LEU A 229 -6.84 23.29 2.11
C LEU A 229 -8.11 22.57 2.57
N ASP A 230 -8.60 22.80 3.79
CA ASP A 230 -9.83 22.17 4.32
C ASP A 230 -11.10 22.63 3.59
N ARG A 231 -11.09 23.85 3.04
CA ARG A 231 -12.17 24.36 2.17
C ARG A 231 -12.18 23.75 0.77
N GLN A 232 -11.16 22.99 0.39
CA GLN A 232 -11.13 22.29 -0.89
C GLN A 232 -11.99 21.03 -0.85
N PRO A 233 -12.58 20.60 -1.98
CA PRO A 233 -13.28 19.33 -2.07
C PRO A 233 -12.41 18.19 -1.55
N ALA A 234 -12.95 17.42 -0.61
CA ALA A 234 -12.23 16.33 0.02
C ALA A 234 -11.75 15.32 -1.02
N GLY A 235 -10.48 14.95 -0.95
CA GLY A 235 -9.90 13.99 -1.88
C GLY A 235 -8.46 13.64 -1.55
N LYS A 236 -8.04 12.45 -2.02
CA LYS A 236 -6.70 11.92 -1.79
C LYS A 236 -5.58 12.87 -2.25
N SER A 237 -5.82 13.64 -3.31
CA SER A 237 -4.84 14.59 -3.85
C SER A 237 -4.60 15.80 -2.94
N VAL A 238 -5.64 16.30 -2.26
CA VAL A 238 -5.53 17.41 -1.29
C VAL A 238 -4.83 16.92 -0.03
N GLU A 239 -5.22 15.75 0.47
CA GLU A 239 -4.57 15.11 1.62
C GLU A 239 -3.09 14.82 1.35
N HIS A 240 -2.76 14.35 0.15
CA HIS A 240 -1.38 14.12 -0.26
C HIS A 240 -0.57 15.41 -0.34
N LEU A 241 -1.12 16.48 -0.94
CA LEU A 241 -0.46 17.79 -0.98
C LEU A 241 -0.22 18.34 0.43
N ARG A 242 -1.23 18.30 1.31
CA ARG A 242 -1.11 18.77 2.70
C ARG A 242 0.01 18.06 3.43
N ARG A 243 0.11 16.73 3.27
CA ARG A 243 1.20 15.94 3.84
C ARG A 243 2.56 16.37 3.31
N MET A 244 2.69 16.61 2.01
CA MET A 244 3.94 17.09 1.42
C MET A 244 4.33 18.48 1.95
N LEU A 245 3.36 19.36 2.17
CA LEU A 245 3.60 20.69 2.74
C LEU A 245 4.01 20.61 4.21
N ALA A 246 3.34 19.79 5.02
CA ALA A 246 3.71 19.61 6.42
C ALA A 246 5.13 19.03 6.58
N ALA A 247 5.50 18.11 5.70
CA ALA A 247 6.84 17.50 5.66
C ALA A 247 7.97 18.43 5.27
N ALA A 248 7.65 19.36 4.39
CA ALA A 248 8.56 20.37 3.91
C ALA A 248 8.67 21.53 4.91
N ASP A 249 8.08 21.40 6.11
CA ASP A 249 7.90 22.46 7.10
C ASP A 249 7.19 23.71 6.55
N ALA A 250 6.48 23.56 5.42
CA ALA A 250 5.69 24.61 4.79
C ALA A 250 4.33 24.80 5.48
N LEU A 251 3.88 23.79 6.23
CA LEU A 251 2.73 23.85 7.13
C LEU A 251 3.12 23.23 8.47
N PRO A 252 2.58 23.70 9.60
CA PRO A 252 2.84 23.07 10.89
C PRO A 252 2.25 21.65 10.91
N GLU A 253 2.86 20.74 11.68
CA GLU A 253 2.30 19.42 11.89
C GLU A 253 0.91 19.51 12.53
N ARG A 254 -0.04 18.74 11.97
CA ARG A 254 -1.43 18.70 12.46
C ARG A 254 -1.94 17.27 12.47
N ASN A 255 -2.68 16.92 13.53
CA ASN A 255 -3.37 15.64 13.58
C ASN A 255 -4.62 15.65 12.69
N GLU A 256 -4.45 15.21 11.45
CA GLU A 256 -5.51 15.17 10.43
C GLU A 256 -6.75 14.35 10.83
N HIS A 257 -6.60 13.32 11.66
CA HIS A 257 -7.74 12.53 12.13
C HIS A 257 -8.54 13.27 13.19
N LEU A 258 -7.86 14.00 14.09
CA LEU A 258 -8.51 14.88 15.06
C LEU A 258 -9.28 15.99 14.34
N ALA A 259 -8.61 16.69 13.41
CA ALA A 259 -9.20 17.75 12.61
C ALA A 259 -10.48 17.30 11.89
N ARG A 260 -10.44 16.10 11.27
CA ARG A 260 -11.63 15.52 10.61
C ARG A 260 -12.73 15.14 11.59
N LEU A 261 -12.39 14.71 12.80
CA LEU A 261 -13.35 14.38 13.84
C LEU A 261 -14.01 15.67 14.37
N GLU A 262 -13.24 16.72 14.61
CA GLU A 262 -13.74 18.03 15.05
C GLU A 262 -14.69 18.63 14.01
N ALA A 263 -14.27 18.67 12.74
CA ALA A 263 -15.12 19.15 11.65
C ALA A 263 -16.38 18.28 11.46
N PHE A 264 -16.29 16.97 11.73
CA PHE A 264 -17.45 16.09 11.72
C PHE A 264 -18.40 16.39 12.88
N ALA A 265 -17.89 16.48 14.11
CA ALA A 265 -18.67 16.78 15.29
C ALA A 265 -19.41 18.13 15.14
N GLN A 266 -18.71 19.15 14.65
CA GLN A 266 -19.30 20.46 14.37
C GLN A 266 -20.49 20.34 13.41
N ARG A 267 -20.29 19.78 12.21
CA ARG A 267 -21.37 19.59 11.23
C ARG A 267 -22.53 18.76 11.76
N THR A 268 -22.26 17.68 12.49
CA THR A 268 -23.30 16.83 13.08
C THR A 268 -24.11 17.58 14.14
N THR A 269 -23.47 18.42 14.96
CA THR A 269 -24.19 19.22 15.95
C THR A 269 -25.00 20.35 15.30
N GLU A 270 -24.45 21.02 14.28
CA GLU A 270 -25.13 22.11 13.57
C GLU A 270 -26.37 21.62 12.79
N ALA A 271 -26.38 20.37 12.34
CA ALA A 271 -27.52 19.75 11.68
C ALA A 271 -28.71 19.43 12.61
N ILE A 272 -28.56 19.50 13.93
CA ILE A 272 -29.66 19.28 14.88
C ILE A 272 -30.47 20.57 14.97
N GLU A 273 -31.78 20.51 14.74
CA GLU A 273 -32.70 21.66 14.77
C GLU A 273 -32.95 22.18 16.20
N ASP A 274 -33.20 21.28 17.15
CA ASP A 274 -33.52 21.65 18.53
C ASP A 274 -32.30 22.22 19.29
N PRO A 275 -32.44 23.42 19.90
CA PRO A 275 -31.33 24.07 20.61
C PRO A 275 -30.84 23.35 21.88
N LYS A 276 -31.68 22.54 22.55
CA LYS A 276 -31.29 21.79 23.75
C LYS A 276 -30.45 20.57 23.36
N ASP A 277 -30.89 19.79 22.38
CA ASP A 277 -30.13 18.63 21.90
C ASP A 277 -28.84 19.04 21.21
N ARG A 278 -28.87 20.14 20.45
CA ARG A 278 -27.67 20.70 19.85
C ARG A 278 -26.61 21.01 20.91
N ARG A 279 -27.01 21.65 22.01
CA ARG A 279 -26.11 21.98 23.14
C ARG A 279 -25.60 20.73 23.84
N LEU A 280 -26.48 19.76 24.06
CA LEU A 280 -26.15 18.51 24.73
C LEU A 280 -25.17 17.66 23.92
N LEU A 281 -25.45 17.45 22.64
CA LEU A 281 -24.55 16.70 21.75
C LEU A 281 -23.22 17.42 21.57
N ARG A 282 -23.20 18.75 21.45
CA ARG A 282 -21.96 19.53 21.39
C ARG A 282 -21.13 19.34 22.64
N SER A 283 -21.75 19.37 23.82
CA SER A 283 -21.06 19.17 25.09
C SER A 283 -20.44 17.78 25.18
N TYR A 284 -21.21 16.74 24.84
CA TYR A 284 -20.71 15.36 24.77
C TYR A 284 -19.55 15.19 23.77
N ALA A 285 -19.72 15.69 22.55
CA ALA A 285 -18.72 15.54 21.50
C ALA A 285 -17.39 16.24 21.87
N THR A 286 -17.46 17.47 22.38
CA THR A 286 -16.27 18.26 22.71
C THR A 286 -15.59 17.79 23.99
N TRP A 287 -16.34 17.72 25.10
CA TRP A 287 -15.77 17.55 26.44
C TRP A 287 -15.55 16.10 26.84
N HIS A 288 -16.26 15.16 26.20
CA HIS A 288 -16.09 13.73 26.48
C HIS A 288 -15.34 13.03 25.34
N VAL A 289 -15.89 13.04 24.13
CA VAL A 289 -15.34 12.25 23.02
C VAL A 289 -13.99 12.80 22.52
N ILE A 290 -13.95 14.09 22.16
CA ILE A 290 -12.74 14.74 21.63
C ILE A 290 -11.69 14.91 22.74
N HIS A 291 -12.09 15.35 23.92
CA HIS A 291 -11.17 15.52 25.06
C HIS A 291 -10.51 14.20 25.47
N ARG A 292 -11.24 13.08 25.53
CA ARG A 292 -10.66 11.74 25.76
C ARG A 292 -9.57 11.42 24.75
N ILE A 293 -9.79 11.75 23.48
CA ILE A 293 -8.83 11.48 22.41
C ILE A 293 -7.61 12.42 22.49
N ARG A 294 -7.79 13.66 22.91
CA ARG A 294 -6.69 14.62 23.13
C ARG A 294 -5.83 14.24 24.35
N ASN A 295 -6.46 13.73 25.41
CA ASN A 295 -5.80 13.42 26.68
C ASN A 295 -5.25 12.00 26.78
N ASP A 296 -5.50 11.14 25.79
CA ASP A 296 -4.80 9.88 25.60
C ASP A 296 -3.31 10.16 25.23
N ARG A 297 -2.51 10.53 26.24
CA ARG A 297 -1.07 10.86 26.14
C ARG A 297 -0.21 9.66 25.69
N PRO A 298 0.98 9.94 25.13
CA PRO A 298 1.16 10.40 23.76
C PRO A 298 1.09 9.20 22.81
N ARG A 299 -0.02 9.02 22.09
CA ARG A 299 -0.01 8.27 20.84
C ARG A 299 0.11 9.29 19.70
N PRO A 300 1.28 9.46 19.06
CA PRO A 300 1.54 10.52 18.08
C PRO A 300 0.61 10.50 16.86
N ALA A 301 -0.17 9.45 16.68
CA ALA A 301 -1.20 9.41 15.67
C ALA A 301 -2.48 8.85 16.30
N ILE A 302 -3.55 9.65 16.28
CA ILE A 302 -4.90 9.10 16.44
C ILE A 302 -5.07 8.03 15.36
N TRP A 303 -5.41 6.84 15.82
CA TRP A 303 -5.73 5.74 14.94
C TRP A 303 -6.95 6.07 14.09
N PRO A 304 -6.97 5.70 12.79
CA PRO A 304 -8.19 5.74 12.00
C PRO A 304 -9.36 5.10 12.77
N ALA A 305 -9.12 3.95 13.42
CA ALA A 305 -10.12 3.23 14.21
C ALA A 305 -10.70 4.03 15.39
N ALA A 306 -9.87 4.78 16.14
CA ALA A 306 -10.34 5.61 17.25
C ALA A 306 -11.22 6.76 16.73
N GLY A 307 -10.82 7.39 15.62
CA GLY A 307 -11.64 8.39 14.94
C GLY A 307 -12.95 7.81 14.40
N TYR A 308 -12.94 6.63 13.77
CA TYR A 308 -14.16 5.98 13.30
C TYR A 308 -15.11 5.64 14.46
N ARG A 309 -14.60 5.04 15.54
CA ARG A 309 -15.38 4.74 16.74
C ARG A 309 -16.00 6.02 17.32
N ALA A 310 -15.23 7.09 17.45
CA ALA A 310 -15.72 8.38 17.94
C ALA A 310 -16.85 8.94 17.06
N ARG A 311 -16.73 8.85 15.73
CA ARG A 311 -17.80 9.26 14.81
C ARG A 311 -19.05 8.41 14.97
N HIS A 312 -18.90 7.10 15.15
CA HIS A 312 -20.01 6.19 15.44
C HIS A 312 -20.69 6.52 16.77
N GLU A 313 -19.92 6.81 17.83
CA GLU A 313 -20.45 7.23 19.15
C GLU A 313 -21.26 8.54 19.04
N ILE A 314 -20.71 9.57 18.36
CA ILE A 314 -21.41 10.85 18.14
C ILE A 314 -22.68 10.65 17.30
N THR A 315 -22.61 9.84 16.25
CA THR A 315 -23.77 9.56 15.38
C THR A 315 -24.85 8.77 16.11
N ALA A 316 -24.46 7.79 16.93
CA ALA A 316 -25.39 7.00 17.72
C ALA A 316 -26.12 7.88 18.74
N ALA A 317 -25.39 8.77 19.44
CA ALA A 317 -25.99 9.73 20.36
C ALA A 317 -26.95 10.69 19.63
N ALA A 318 -26.56 11.24 18.48
CA ALA A 318 -27.42 12.12 17.68
C ALA A 318 -28.72 11.42 17.24
N ARG A 319 -28.64 10.15 16.83
CA ARG A 319 -29.81 9.35 16.45
C ARG A 319 -30.72 9.09 17.64
N LEU A 320 -30.16 8.68 18.79
CA LEU A 320 -30.95 8.47 20.01
C LEU A 320 -31.73 9.73 20.39
N LEU A 321 -31.07 10.89 20.36
CA LEU A 321 -31.70 12.18 20.67
C LEU A 321 -32.86 12.51 19.70
N ALA A 322 -32.67 12.23 18.40
CA ALA A 322 -33.75 12.37 17.42
C ALA A 322 -34.91 11.39 17.69
N ASP A 323 -34.61 10.12 17.95
CA ASP A 323 -35.60 9.05 18.16
C ASP A 323 -36.47 9.34 19.40
N ILE A 324 -35.87 9.73 20.53
CA ILE A 324 -36.63 10.05 21.76
C ILE A 324 -37.47 11.32 21.57
N ARG A 325 -36.96 12.33 20.84
CA ARG A 325 -37.74 13.54 20.55
C ARG A 325 -38.95 13.20 19.68
N GLN A 326 -38.81 12.36 18.66
CA GLN A 326 -39.94 11.95 17.81
C GLN A 326 -41.06 11.28 18.61
N GLN A 327 -40.71 10.65 19.74
CA GLN A 327 -41.66 10.04 20.66
C GLN A 327 -42.21 11.03 21.72
N GLY A 328 -41.85 12.31 21.65
CA GLY A 328 -42.20 13.32 22.67
C GLY A 328 -41.50 13.10 24.02
N ARG A 329 -40.40 12.33 24.04
CA ARG A 329 -39.62 11.98 25.22
C ARG A 329 -38.32 12.78 25.29
N SER A 330 -37.64 12.65 26.42
CA SER A 330 -36.37 13.30 26.75
C SER A 330 -35.53 12.36 27.61
N LEU A 331 -34.24 12.68 27.81
CA LEU A 331 -33.31 11.78 28.50
C LEU A 331 -33.75 11.45 29.94
N ASP A 332 -34.33 12.42 30.65
CA ASP A 332 -34.84 12.30 32.02
C ASP A 332 -36.11 11.43 32.13
N THR A 333 -36.81 11.20 31.02
CA THR A 333 -37.98 10.33 30.97
C THR A 333 -37.63 8.88 30.58
N LEU A 334 -36.37 8.59 30.27
CA LEU A 334 -35.90 7.22 30.07
C LEU A 334 -35.86 6.44 31.39
N ARG A 335 -36.18 5.16 31.33
CA ARG A 335 -36.21 4.22 32.46
C ARG A 335 -35.35 3.00 32.16
N GLN A 336 -35.12 2.15 33.16
CA GLN A 336 -34.29 0.95 33.02
C GLN A 336 -34.63 0.08 31.79
N PRO A 337 -35.92 -0.22 31.49
CA PRO A 337 -36.27 -1.04 30.32
C PRO A 337 -35.85 -0.40 28.99
N ASP A 338 -35.91 0.94 28.88
CA ASP A 338 -35.44 1.65 27.69
C ASP A 338 -33.92 1.51 27.53
N ILE A 339 -33.17 1.64 28.64
CA ILE A 339 -31.71 1.50 28.65
C ILE A 339 -31.29 0.09 28.25
N ASP A 340 -31.95 -0.93 28.80
CA ASP A 340 -31.67 -2.32 28.48
C ASP A 340 -31.94 -2.62 27.00
N ALA A 341 -33.07 -2.12 26.46
CA ALA A 341 -33.40 -2.25 25.04
C ALA A 341 -32.37 -1.54 24.13
N LEU A 342 -31.91 -0.35 24.51
CA LEU A 342 -30.88 0.39 23.78
C LEU A 342 -29.53 -0.34 23.78
N LEU A 343 -29.19 -1.04 24.86
CA LEU A 343 -27.92 -1.77 25.01
C LEU A 343 -27.95 -3.20 24.45
N ALA A 344 -29.12 -3.80 24.26
CA ALA A 344 -29.29 -5.17 23.75
C ALA A 344 -28.69 -5.41 22.34
N GLY A 345 -28.38 -4.34 21.58
CA GLY A 345 -27.73 -4.46 20.26
C GLY A 345 -26.74 -3.35 19.89
N ARG A 346 -26.40 -2.42 20.80
CA ARG A 346 -25.58 -1.23 20.46
C ARG A 346 -24.56 -0.86 21.56
N ASP A 347 -23.39 -1.50 21.57
CA ASP A 347 -22.29 -1.15 22.48
C ASP A 347 -21.79 0.31 22.29
N THR A 348 -22.02 0.92 21.12
CA THR A 348 -21.63 2.30 20.82
C THR A 348 -22.39 3.37 21.61
N LEU A 349 -23.61 3.09 22.11
CA LEU A 349 -24.37 4.03 22.94
C LEU A 349 -23.93 4.06 24.40
N ARG A 350 -23.24 3.00 24.86
CA ARG A 350 -22.82 2.87 26.26
C ARG A 350 -21.99 4.06 26.74
N SER A 351 -21.07 4.55 25.91
CA SER A 351 -20.25 5.73 26.24
C SER A 351 -21.11 6.98 26.48
N PHE A 352 -22.12 7.20 25.63
CA PHE A 352 -23.02 8.35 25.76
C PHE A 352 -23.92 8.23 26.98
N LEU A 353 -24.52 7.06 27.21
CA LEU A 353 -25.40 6.81 28.36
C LEU A 353 -24.63 6.91 29.69
N SER A 354 -23.39 6.41 29.72
CA SER A 354 -22.51 6.56 30.89
C SER A 354 -22.19 8.02 31.18
N TRP A 355 -21.91 8.81 30.15
CA TRP A 355 -21.68 10.25 30.29
C TRP A 355 -22.96 10.99 30.72
N ALA A 356 -24.11 10.67 30.12
CA ALA A 356 -25.38 11.29 30.47
C ALA A 356 -25.76 11.00 31.94
N HIS A 357 -25.53 9.76 32.40
CA HIS A 357 -25.73 9.37 33.79
C HIS A 357 -24.78 10.10 34.74
N SER A 358 -23.48 10.20 34.43
CA SER A 358 -22.51 10.91 35.28
C SER A 358 -22.81 12.41 35.40
N HIS A 359 -23.44 13.00 34.38
CA HIS A 359 -23.93 14.38 34.38
C HIS A 359 -25.37 14.53 34.89
N ARG A 360 -25.98 13.48 35.45
CA ARG A 360 -27.35 13.46 36.01
C ARG A 360 -28.44 13.85 35.01
N LEU A 361 -28.21 13.63 33.71
CA LEU A 361 -29.18 13.84 32.64
C LEU A 361 -30.16 12.65 32.50
N ILE A 362 -29.75 11.48 33.00
CA ILE A 362 -30.59 10.29 33.18
C ILE A 362 -30.38 9.81 34.61
N THR A 363 -31.47 9.60 35.34
CA THR A 363 -31.45 9.21 36.76
C THR A 363 -32.20 7.89 36.98
N GLY A 364 -31.88 7.19 38.07
CA GLY A 364 -32.58 5.95 38.43
C GLY A 364 -32.30 4.75 37.51
N ILE A 365 -31.15 4.73 36.82
CA ILE A 365 -30.73 3.64 35.92
C ILE A 365 -29.47 2.96 36.43
N GLN A 366 -29.31 1.68 36.11
CA GLN A 366 -28.10 0.89 36.30
C GLN A 366 -27.51 0.55 34.93
N LEU A 367 -26.25 0.93 34.72
CA LEU A 367 -25.50 0.56 33.52
C LEU A 367 -24.71 -0.73 33.79
N PRO A 368 -24.92 -1.80 33.01
CA PRO A 368 -24.16 -3.04 33.16
C PRO A 368 -22.66 -2.79 33.01
N LYS A 369 -21.84 -3.36 33.92
CA LYS A 369 -20.38 -3.36 33.75
C LYS A 369 -20.04 -4.07 32.43
N HIS A 370 -19.20 -3.44 31.61
CA HIS A 370 -18.74 -4.04 30.36
C HIS A 370 -17.99 -5.35 30.66
N GLN A 371 -18.62 -6.49 30.40
CA GLN A 371 -17.94 -7.78 30.42
C GLN A 371 -17.00 -7.83 29.22
N THR A 372 -15.70 -7.79 29.47
CA THR A 372 -14.72 -8.09 28.42
C THR A 372 -14.84 -9.58 28.15
N SER A 373 -15.32 -9.95 26.96
CA SER A 373 -15.36 -11.35 26.54
C SER A 373 -13.94 -11.93 26.74
N GLN A 374 -13.83 -13.04 27.46
CA GLN A 374 -12.58 -13.78 27.62
C GLN A 374 -11.93 -14.01 26.23
N PRO A 375 -10.60 -14.13 26.13
CA PRO A 375 -9.93 -14.40 24.86
C PRO A 375 -10.31 -15.80 24.34
N LEU A 376 -11.46 -15.93 23.69
CA LEU A 376 -12.04 -17.22 23.24
C LEU A 376 -11.37 -17.83 21.99
N HIS A 377 -10.27 -17.23 21.50
CA HIS A 377 -9.62 -17.69 20.28
C HIS A 377 -8.10 -17.71 20.45
N PHE A 378 -7.56 -18.93 20.41
CA PHE A 378 -6.13 -19.24 20.41
C PHE A 378 -5.78 -19.92 19.08
N ALA A 379 -4.58 -19.63 18.58
CA ALA A 379 -4.04 -20.39 17.47
C ALA A 379 -3.48 -21.73 17.98
N ASP A 380 -3.45 -22.73 17.11
CA ASP A 380 -2.73 -23.98 17.39
C ASP A 380 -1.22 -23.70 17.57
N ASP A 381 -0.64 -24.25 18.64
CA ASP A 381 0.75 -23.97 19.02
C ASP A 381 1.75 -24.55 18.01
N GLN A 382 1.48 -25.75 17.48
CA GLN A 382 2.36 -26.35 16.49
C GLN A 382 2.36 -25.52 15.20
N HIS A 383 1.20 -25.08 14.74
CA HIS A 383 1.06 -24.19 13.60
C HIS A 383 1.77 -22.85 13.82
N ARG A 384 1.60 -22.24 14.99
CA ARG A 384 2.28 -20.98 15.38
C ARG A 384 3.79 -21.11 15.34
N TRP A 385 4.34 -22.18 15.92
CA TRP A 385 5.79 -22.43 15.91
C TRP A 385 6.33 -22.78 14.53
N ASN A 386 5.57 -23.51 13.71
CA ASN A 386 5.93 -23.77 12.31
C ASN A 386 6.03 -22.46 11.52
N LEU A 387 5.05 -21.55 11.66
CA LEU A 387 5.09 -20.22 11.05
C LEU A 387 6.31 -19.42 11.50
N ALA A 388 6.61 -19.41 12.81
CA ALA A 388 7.78 -18.71 13.34
C ALA A 388 9.09 -19.23 12.74
N ARG A 389 9.26 -20.56 12.64
CA ARG A 389 10.45 -21.18 12.01
C ARG A 389 10.56 -20.80 10.53
N THR A 390 9.46 -20.85 9.78
CA THR A 390 9.44 -20.43 8.38
C THR A 390 9.89 -18.96 8.25
N LEU A 391 9.35 -18.05 9.06
CA LEU A 391 9.73 -16.64 8.99
C LEU A 391 11.18 -16.39 9.43
N LEU A 392 11.75 -17.18 10.32
CA LEU A 392 13.15 -17.05 10.72
C LEU A 392 14.12 -17.51 9.63
N HIS A 393 13.79 -18.57 8.88
CA HIS A 393 14.77 -19.27 8.04
C HIS A 393 14.49 -19.25 6.53
N ASP A 394 13.27 -18.95 6.07
CA ASP A 394 12.94 -18.87 4.64
C ASP A 394 12.86 -17.42 4.17
N ASP A 395 13.91 -16.97 3.47
CA ASP A 395 14.01 -15.63 2.91
C ASP A 395 13.00 -15.34 1.79
N SER A 396 12.39 -16.38 1.20
CA SER A 396 11.38 -16.25 0.16
C SER A 396 9.95 -16.17 0.71
N ALA A 397 9.75 -16.47 2.00
CA ALA A 397 8.43 -16.57 2.61
C ALA A 397 7.68 -15.22 2.63
N ALA A 398 8.38 -14.12 2.89
CA ALA A 398 7.80 -12.77 2.90
C ALA A 398 8.90 -11.69 2.85
N THR A 399 8.49 -10.41 2.78
CA THR A 399 9.41 -9.27 2.93
C THR A 399 10.08 -9.28 4.31
N ILE A 400 11.26 -8.66 4.44
CA ILE A 400 11.98 -8.59 5.73
C ILE A 400 11.09 -7.92 6.78
N SER A 401 10.37 -6.87 6.37
CA SER A 401 9.40 -6.17 7.19
C SER A 401 8.28 -7.11 7.68
N ASP A 402 7.64 -7.87 6.80
CA ASP A 402 6.54 -8.74 7.19
C ASP A 402 7.02 -9.93 8.05
N ARG A 403 8.23 -10.46 7.80
CA ARG A 403 8.86 -11.50 8.63
C ARG A 403 9.10 -11.00 10.05
N PHE A 404 9.78 -9.86 10.20
CA PHE A 404 10.07 -9.29 11.52
C PHE A 404 8.78 -8.95 12.29
N ALA A 405 7.80 -8.32 11.62
CA ALA A 405 6.50 -8.04 12.24
C ALA A 405 5.75 -9.30 12.67
N GLY A 406 5.74 -10.34 11.83
CA GLY A 406 5.12 -11.62 12.15
C GLY A 406 5.76 -12.26 13.39
N LEU A 407 7.09 -12.25 13.48
CA LEU A 407 7.82 -12.82 14.61
C LEU A 407 7.55 -12.07 15.92
N LEU A 408 7.41 -10.74 15.89
CA LEU A 408 7.00 -9.98 17.07
C LEU A 408 5.58 -10.34 17.56
N VAL A 409 4.67 -10.70 16.65
CA VAL A 409 3.33 -11.20 17.02
C VAL A 409 3.41 -12.62 17.60
N LEU A 410 4.12 -13.52 16.92
CA LEU A 410 4.14 -14.97 17.20
C LEU A 410 4.95 -15.33 18.45
N LEU A 411 6.04 -14.60 18.72
CA LEU A 411 7.01 -14.89 19.78
C LEU A 411 6.89 -13.94 20.98
N TYR A 412 6.60 -12.66 20.75
CA TYR A 412 6.60 -11.63 21.80
C TYR A 412 5.21 -11.05 22.07
N ALA A 413 4.17 -11.69 21.53
CA ALA A 413 2.78 -11.29 21.69
C ALA A 413 2.57 -9.78 21.45
N GLN A 414 3.30 -9.16 20.52
CA GLN A 414 3.22 -7.72 20.29
C GLN A 414 2.01 -7.36 19.43
N PRO A 415 1.32 -6.24 19.71
CA PRO A 415 0.15 -5.89 18.93
C PRO A 415 0.63 -5.28 17.63
N VAL A 416 0.04 -5.68 16.50
CA VAL A 416 0.31 -5.08 15.17
C VAL A 416 0.26 -3.55 15.24
N ALA A 417 -0.65 -3.03 16.08
CA ALA A 417 -0.81 -1.62 16.31
C ALA A 417 0.40 -0.89 16.92
N ARG A 418 1.15 -1.59 17.77
CA ARG A 418 2.39 -1.10 18.39
C ARG A 418 3.58 -1.36 17.48
N ILE A 419 3.61 -2.54 16.83
CA ILE A 419 4.68 -2.92 15.89
C ILE A 419 4.85 -1.85 14.81
N THR A 420 3.76 -1.39 14.17
CA THR A 420 3.90 -0.37 13.12
C THR A 420 4.48 0.94 13.63
N ARG A 421 4.34 1.24 14.92
CA ARG A 421 4.86 2.46 15.56
C ARG A 421 6.29 2.32 16.07
N LEU A 422 6.95 1.20 15.84
CA LEU A 422 8.37 1.08 16.16
C LEU A 422 9.17 2.01 15.26
N THR A 423 10.12 2.69 15.87
CA THR A 423 11.04 3.65 15.25
C THR A 423 12.43 3.04 15.23
N THR A 424 13.31 3.58 14.41
CA THR A 424 14.72 3.15 14.38
C THR A 424 15.40 3.34 15.74
N GLY A 425 14.97 4.32 16.53
CA GLY A 425 15.45 4.53 17.90
C GLY A 425 14.99 3.48 18.92
N HIS A 426 14.00 2.63 18.61
CA HIS A 426 13.64 1.50 19.48
C HIS A 426 14.57 0.29 19.28
N LEU A 427 15.46 0.32 18.27
CA LEU A 427 16.51 -0.66 18.10
C LEU A 427 17.82 -0.07 18.58
N ARG A 428 18.46 -0.74 19.54
CA ARG A 428 19.77 -0.38 20.06
C ARG A 428 20.75 -1.51 19.82
N HIS A 429 21.97 -1.16 19.47
CA HIS A 429 23.08 -2.12 19.39
C HIS A 429 24.02 -1.84 20.55
N VAL A 430 24.12 -2.79 21.48
CA VAL A 430 24.95 -2.69 22.69
C VAL A 430 25.83 -3.93 22.74
N ASP A 431 27.15 -3.76 22.77
CA ASP A 431 28.14 -4.85 22.89
C ASP A 431 27.90 -6.03 21.91
N GLY A 432 27.60 -5.69 20.64
CA GLY A 432 27.32 -6.70 19.59
C GLY A 432 25.94 -7.36 19.68
N THR A 433 25.11 -6.94 20.63
CA THR A 433 23.76 -7.46 20.85
C THR A 433 22.70 -6.46 20.37
N THR A 434 21.69 -6.94 19.64
CA THR A 434 20.55 -6.13 19.22
C THR A 434 19.47 -6.15 20.29
N MET A 435 19.11 -4.99 20.82
CA MET A 435 18.09 -4.77 21.82
C MET A 435 16.88 -4.08 21.19
N LEU A 436 15.67 -4.51 21.57
CA LEU A 436 14.40 -3.93 21.14
C LEU A 436 13.64 -3.36 22.34
N ASP A 437 13.40 -2.05 22.31
CA ASP A 437 12.66 -1.35 23.34
C ASP A 437 11.15 -1.42 23.03
N VAL A 438 10.45 -2.38 23.64
CA VAL A 438 8.97 -2.50 23.57
C VAL A 438 8.30 -2.42 24.93
N GLY A 439 9.05 -2.45 26.02
CA GLY A 439 8.56 -2.31 27.38
C GLY A 439 9.33 -1.25 28.17
N THR A 440 9.28 -1.34 29.49
CA THR A 440 10.20 -0.61 30.37
C THR A 440 11.60 -1.20 30.27
N ASP A 441 11.68 -2.52 30.17
CA ASP A 441 12.91 -3.27 29.94
C ASP A 441 13.10 -3.63 28.47
N ALA A 442 14.35 -3.66 28.04
CA ALA A 442 14.71 -3.91 26.65
C ALA A 442 14.82 -5.42 26.37
N LEU A 443 14.21 -5.86 25.26
CA LEU A 443 14.29 -7.26 24.81
C LEU A 443 15.60 -7.50 24.05
N GLN A 444 16.41 -8.45 24.51
CA GLN A 444 17.52 -8.97 23.72
C GLN A 444 16.98 -9.82 22.58
N LEU A 445 17.27 -9.44 21.33
CA LEU A 445 16.87 -10.21 20.16
C LEU A 445 17.93 -11.29 19.85
N PRO A 446 17.58 -12.58 19.84
CA PRO A 446 18.50 -13.63 19.41
C PRO A 446 18.65 -13.65 17.88
N SER A 447 19.80 -14.14 17.37
CA SER A 447 19.90 -14.50 15.94
C SER A 447 19.01 -15.72 15.64
N PRO A 448 18.31 -15.78 14.49
CA PRO A 448 18.41 -14.89 13.32
C PRO A 448 17.47 -13.66 13.36
N LEU A 449 16.69 -13.47 14.42
CA LEU A 449 15.78 -12.33 14.53
C LEU A 449 16.53 -10.99 14.61
N ALA A 450 17.69 -10.96 15.27
CA ALA A 450 18.58 -9.80 15.31
C ALA A 450 19.04 -9.35 13.91
N ASP A 451 19.31 -10.30 13.02
CA ASP A 451 19.78 -10.03 11.65
C ASP A 451 18.67 -9.42 10.78
N LEU A 452 17.42 -9.89 11.00
CA LEU A 452 16.23 -9.27 10.41
C LEU A 452 16.04 -7.84 10.92
N ALA A 453 16.22 -7.60 12.22
CA ALA A 453 16.10 -6.27 12.81
C ALA A 453 17.15 -5.29 12.25
N ALA A 454 18.40 -5.75 12.10
CA ALA A 454 19.50 -4.95 11.54
C ALA A 454 19.29 -4.60 10.06
N SER A 455 18.47 -5.38 9.35
CA SER A 455 18.11 -5.14 7.94
C SER A 455 16.94 -4.16 7.78
N LEU A 456 16.40 -3.61 8.88
CA LEU A 456 15.30 -2.65 8.89
C LEU A 456 15.79 -1.22 9.23
N PRO A 457 15.10 -0.17 8.75
CA PRO A 457 13.93 -0.22 7.88
C PRO A 457 14.30 -0.60 6.44
N GLU A 458 13.41 -1.34 5.75
CA GLU A 458 13.57 -1.58 4.31
C GLU A 458 13.64 -0.23 3.59
N ARG A 459 14.72 0.00 2.84
CA ARG A 459 14.95 1.28 2.14
C ARG A 459 13.75 1.62 1.27
N ARG A 460 13.19 2.82 1.44
CA ARG A 460 12.14 3.33 0.55
C ARG A 460 12.67 3.38 -0.89
N PRO A 461 11.87 2.96 -1.89
CA PRO A 461 12.17 3.27 -3.28
C PRO A 461 12.40 4.78 -3.42
N ALA A 462 13.38 5.16 -4.22
CA ALA A 462 13.79 6.55 -4.27
C ALA A 462 12.72 7.43 -4.95
N GLY A 463 12.44 8.57 -4.32
CA GLY A 463 11.19 9.30 -4.54
C GLY A 463 11.00 10.49 -3.60
N MET A 464 9.95 11.28 -3.83
CA MET A 464 9.61 12.47 -3.03
C MET A 464 9.55 12.15 -1.52
N ALA A 465 9.03 10.97 -1.20
CA ALA A 465 8.90 10.44 0.14
C ALA A 465 10.23 10.26 0.89
N ARG A 466 11.28 9.85 0.18
CA ARG A 466 12.61 9.66 0.77
C ARG A 466 13.33 10.99 1.00
N THR A 467 13.03 11.98 0.18
CA THR A 467 13.73 13.28 0.19
C THR A 467 13.12 14.27 1.17
N LEU A 468 11.80 14.24 1.36
CA LEU A 468 11.12 15.14 2.30
C LEU A 468 11.16 14.67 3.75
N TYR A 469 11.56 13.43 4.03
CA TYR A 469 11.37 12.84 5.35
C TYR A 469 12.49 11.87 5.70
N THR A 470 12.97 11.95 6.94
CA THR A 470 13.92 11.01 7.54
C THR A 470 13.24 9.67 7.84
N ASP A 471 13.96 8.57 7.62
CA ASP A 471 13.50 7.21 7.92
C ASP A 471 13.51 6.98 9.45
N HIS A 472 12.55 7.58 10.14
CA HIS A 472 12.37 7.43 11.59
C HIS A 472 11.61 6.15 11.94
N TRP A 473 10.74 5.66 11.05
CA TRP A 473 9.90 4.49 11.30
C TRP A 473 10.61 3.21 10.88
N LEU A 474 10.63 2.21 11.78
CA LEU A 474 11.13 0.87 11.46
C LEU A 474 10.25 0.18 10.42
N PHE A 475 8.95 0.51 10.44
CA PHE A 475 7.94 0.09 9.47
C PHE A 475 7.40 1.31 8.73
N PRO A 476 8.07 1.79 7.67
CA PRO A 476 7.62 2.98 6.97
C PRO A 476 6.30 2.76 6.23
N GLY A 477 5.39 3.73 6.32
CA GLY A 477 4.17 3.75 5.52
C GLY A 477 4.40 4.22 4.09
N ARG A 478 3.34 4.15 3.27
CA ARG A 478 3.32 4.82 1.96
C ARG A 478 3.47 6.34 2.08
N HIS A 479 3.05 6.87 3.23
CA HIS A 479 3.26 8.26 3.57
C HIS A 479 4.46 8.36 4.49
N PRO A 480 5.30 9.37 4.29
CA PRO A 480 6.65 9.26 4.78
C PRO A 480 6.79 9.69 6.25
N ASP A 481 5.91 10.59 6.70
CA ASP A 481 5.66 11.00 8.09
C ASP A 481 4.95 9.93 8.92
N ARG A 482 4.44 8.88 8.26
CA ARG A 482 3.58 7.89 8.92
C ARG A 482 4.24 6.54 9.00
N PRO A 483 3.98 5.81 10.10
CA PRO A 483 4.24 4.39 10.13
C PRO A 483 3.37 3.67 9.09
N ALA A 484 3.69 2.40 8.84
CA ALA A 484 2.83 1.50 8.10
C ALA A 484 1.42 1.49 8.70
N ASP A 485 0.42 1.51 7.81
CA ASP A 485 -0.97 1.35 8.23
C ASP A 485 -1.16 -0.06 8.81
N SER A 486 -1.66 -0.12 10.02
CA SER A 486 -1.81 -1.37 10.77
C SER A 486 -2.82 -2.32 10.15
N ALA A 487 -3.91 -1.83 9.57
CA ALA A 487 -4.89 -2.66 8.86
C ALA A 487 -4.25 -3.27 7.61
N THR A 488 -3.36 -2.54 6.95
CA THR A 488 -2.57 -3.02 5.83
C THR A 488 -1.53 -4.05 6.23
N LEU A 489 -0.79 -3.82 7.32
CA LEU A 489 0.11 -4.84 7.87
C LEU A 489 -0.66 -6.09 8.29
N MET A 490 -1.80 -5.93 8.98
CA MET A 490 -2.65 -7.05 9.38
C MET A 490 -3.17 -7.85 8.18
N ARG A 491 -3.53 -7.19 7.07
CA ARG A 491 -3.91 -7.87 5.83
C ARG A 491 -2.76 -8.67 5.21
N ARG A 492 -1.53 -8.13 5.25
CA ARG A 492 -0.32 -8.84 4.78
C ARG A 492 -0.02 -10.04 5.67
N LEU A 493 -0.06 -9.88 6.99
CA LEU A 493 0.13 -10.97 7.95
C LEU A 493 -0.94 -12.06 7.81
N ASN A 494 -2.21 -11.69 7.62
CA ASN A 494 -3.29 -12.66 7.36
C ASN A 494 -3.04 -13.47 6.07
N ALA A 495 -2.45 -12.85 5.04
CA ALA A 495 -2.08 -13.56 3.81
C ALA A 495 -0.94 -14.59 4.02
N LEU A 496 -0.18 -14.45 5.11
CA LEU A 496 0.83 -15.40 5.57
C LEU A 496 0.27 -16.44 6.57
N GLY A 497 -1.05 -16.45 6.80
CA GLY A 497 -1.70 -17.30 7.81
C GLY A 497 -1.61 -16.77 9.25
N ILE A 498 -1.05 -15.58 9.47
CA ILE A 498 -0.86 -14.99 10.79
C ILE A 498 -2.07 -14.15 11.17
N TYR A 499 -3.05 -14.80 11.80
CA TYR A 499 -4.19 -14.12 12.40
C TYR A 499 -3.78 -13.48 13.73
N ALA A 500 -3.57 -12.16 13.72
CA ALA A 500 -2.90 -11.44 14.81
C ALA A 500 -3.52 -11.64 16.19
N ARG A 501 -4.86 -11.72 16.30
CA ARG A 501 -5.52 -11.87 17.61
C ARG A 501 -5.29 -13.26 18.21
N SER A 502 -5.54 -14.33 17.46
CA SER A 502 -5.41 -15.70 17.95
C SER A 502 -3.95 -16.09 18.23
N ASN A 503 -3.04 -15.69 17.34
CA ASN A 503 -1.61 -15.94 17.51
C ASN A 503 -1.02 -15.16 18.70
N ARG A 504 -1.40 -13.88 18.87
CA ARG A 504 -0.99 -13.08 20.03
C ARG A 504 -1.49 -13.69 21.33
N ASN A 505 -2.75 -14.13 21.37
CA ASN A 505 -3.33 -14.75 22.56
C ASN A 505 -2.59 -16.02 22.93
N ALA A 506 -2.27 -16.89 21.96
CA ALA A 506 -1.51 -18.12 22.19
C ALA A 506 -0.08 -17.81 22.68
N ALA A 507 0.60 -16.83 22.07
CA ALA A 507 1.92 -16.38 22.53
C ALA A 507 1.89 -15.81 23.96
N MET A 508 0.89 -14.98 24.27
CA MET A 508 0.74 -14.41 25.62
C MET A 508 0.44 -15.49 26.66
N LEU A 509 -0.40 -16.48 26.32
CA LEU A 509 -0.72 -17.59 27.21
C LEU A 509 0.52 -18.44 27.52
N GLN A 510 1.32 -18.76 26.49
CA GLN A 510 2.58 -19.48 26.69
C GLN A 510 3.55 -18.68 27.57
N LEU A 511 3.78 -17.40 27.24
CA LEU A 511 4.68 -16.54 28.04
C LEU A 511 4.21 -16.41 29.49
N ALA A 512 2.90 -16.33 29.72
CA ALA A 512 2.31 -16.27 31.06
C ALA A 512 2.41 -17.59 31.84
N ALA A 513 2.60 -18.72 31.17
CA ALA A 513 2.88 -20.00 31.81
C ALA A 513 4.36 -20.16 32.20
N GLU A 514 5.27 -19.46 31.52
CA GLU A 514 6.71 -19.60 31.67
C GLU A 514 7.35 -18.47 32.50
N LEU A 515 6.73 -17.28 32.55
CA LEU A 515 7.30 -16.08 33.15
C LEU A 515 6.37 -15.43 34.19
N PRO A 516 6.92 -14.82 35.26
CA PRO A 516 6.14 -14.02 36.20
C PRO A 516 5.45 -12.83 35.52
N ALA A 517 4.26 -12.48 35.99
CA ALA A 517 3.44 -11.41 35.41
C ALA A 517 4.15 -10.03 35.36
N VAL A 518 5.01 -9.74 36.35
CA VAL A 518 5.81 -8.50 36.38
C VAL A 518 6.82 -8.46 35.23
N VAL A 519 7.56 -9.56 35.02
CA VAL A 519 8.53 -9.68 33.91
C VAL A 519 7.86 -9.51 32.55
N ILE A 520 6.66 -10.09 32.37
CA ILE A 520 5.88 -9.92 31.14
C ILE A 520 5.42 -8.47 30.95
N ALA A 521 4.98 -7.82 32.02
CA ALA A 521 4.57 -6.42 31.98
C ALA A 521 5.73 -5.52 31.55
N ASP A 522 6.90 -5.74 32.16
CA ASP A 522 8.09 -4.92 31.94
C ASP A 522 8.74 -5.17 30.58
N LEU A 523 8.88 -6.42 30.14
CA LEU A 523 9.49 -6.75 28.84
C LEU A 523 8.58 -6.47 27.65
N LEU A 524 7.27 -6.73 27.75
CA LEU A 524 6.36 -6.62 26.60
C LEU A 524 5.58 -5.29 26.58
N GLY A 525 5.74 -4.47 27.62
CA GLY A 525 5.08 -3.18 27.77
C GLY A 525 3.56 -3.30 27.88
N VAL A 526 3.07 -4.31 28.61
CA VAL A 526 1.64 -4.50 28.91
C VAL A 526 1.33 -4.05 30.33
N HIS A 527 0.09 -3.60 30.59
CA HIS A 527 -0.30 -3.18 31.93
C HIS A 527 -0.22 -4.37 32.90
N THR A 528 0.30 -4.16 34.11
CA THR A 528 0.50 -5.19 35.15
C THR A 528 -0.77 -6.02 35.38
N GLY A 529 -1.91 -5.37 35.62
CA GLY A 529 -3.20 -6.07 35.77
C GLY A 529 -3.67 -6.87 34.54
N THR A 530 -3.18 -6.57 33.33
CA THR A 530 -3.40 -7.43 32.15
C THR A 530 -2.50 -8.66 32.19
N ALA A 531 -1.23 -8.51 32.56
CA ALA A 531 -0.31 -9.64 32.72
C ALA A 531 -0.78 -10.60 33.84
N THR A 532 -1.24 -10.08 34.98
CA THR A 532 -1.81 -10.88 36.08
C THR A 532 -3.02 -11.69 35.62
N LYS A 533 -3.91 -11.12 34.82
CA LYS A 533 -5.06 -11.85 34.24
C LYS A 533 -4.59 -13.01 33.36
N TRP A 534 -3.60 -12.78 32.50
CA TRP A 534 -3.04 -13.85 31.66
C TRP A 534 -2.35 -14.95 32.47
N ALA A 535 -1.65 -14.61 33.55
CA ALA A 535 -1.07 -15.59 34.46
C ALA A 535 -2.13 -16.44 35.17
N HIS A 536 -3.26 -15.83 35.59
CA HIS A 536 -4.39 -16.59 36.13
C HIS A 536 -5.02 -17.53 35.10
N GLU A 537 -5.22 -17.08 33.86
CA GLU A 537 -5.75 -17.91 32.77
C GLU A 537 -4.80 -19.05 32.40
N ALA A 538 -3.48 -18.83 32.42
CA ALA A 538 -2.46 -19.85 32.20
C ALA A 538 -2.45 -20.91 33.32
N ASN A 539 -2.56 -20.48 34.58
CA ASN A 539 -2.60 -21.38 35.75
C ASN A 539 -3.93 -22.13 35.88
N GLY A 540 -5.05 -21.52 35.49
CA GLY A 540 -6.37 -22.17 35.43
C GLY A 540 -6.46 -23.22 34.32
N ASN A 541 -5.81 -22.97 33.18
CA ASN A 541 -5.71 -23.92 32.07
C ASN A 541 -4.61 -24.98 32.24
N TRP A 542 -3.70 -24.86 33.21
CA TRP A 542 -2.69 -25.90 33.49
C TRP A 542 -3.34 -27.23 33.87
N ALA A 543 -4.46 -27.20 34.61
CA ALA A 543 -5.23 -28.40 34.97
C ALA A 543 -5.85 -29.08 33.74
N THR A 544 -6.26 -28.30 32.73
CA THR A 544 -6.85 -28.80 31.48
C THR A 544 -5.79 -29.23 30.46
N TYR A 545 -4.68 -28.49 30.37
CA TYR A 545 -3.55 -28.75 29.48
C TYR A 545 -2.71 -29.96 29.92
N ALA A 546 -2.53 -30.16 31.23
CA ALA A 546 -1.88 -31.35 31.77
C ALA A 546 -2.67 -32.63 31.46
N ALA A 547 -4.02 -32.55 31.43
CA ALA A 547 -4.88 -33.68 31.08
C ALA A 547 -4.79 -34.09 29.60
N ASP A 548 -4.59 -33.12 28.69
CA ASP A 548 -4.47 -33.36 27.24
C ASP A 548 -3.08 -33.92 26.82
N ARG A 549 -2.01 -33.66 27.58
CA ARG A 549 -0.67 -34.24 27.31
C ARG A 549 -0.46 -35.65 27.88
N SER A 550 -1.39 -36.13 28.70
CA SER A 550 -1.37 -37.48 29.30
C SER A 550 -2.21 -38.51 28.53
N ARG A 551 -2.58 -38.24 27.27
CA ARG A 551 -3.24 -39.19 26.36
C ARG A 551 -2.39 -39.56 25.16
#